data_AF-A0A1Z4LZS8-F1
#
_entry.id   AF-A0A1Z4LZS8-F1
#
_cell.length_a   1.000
_cell.length_b   1.000
_cell.length_c   1.000
_cell.angle_alpha   90.00
_cell.angle_beta   90.00
_cell.angle_gamma   90.00
#
_symmetry.space_group_name_H-M   'P 1'
#
loop_
_entity.id
_entity.type
_entity.pdbx_description
1 polymer ?
#
loop_
_entity_poly.entity_id
_entity_poly.type
_entity_poly.pdbx_seq_one_letter_code
_entity_poly.pdbx_strand_id
1 'polypeptide(L)'
;MTKPENTELIAQLETAITGLNKYGWDFPFGTLIWEINKQGEFSIEKLFNFEVIPENKIGFGHQQYLETLFNLLHTNLLDFTIYNFSFSAPDASKVGFQEPLITETNYPTFFTIDFDDLIISQIPENYWIGIIKLPNIPTIDFRQKESLHYFNNSSLTESTKAFLNELENLLSKRYNDYIFEIYSSREGVLARLFNQTQIICVKEFDGFEQRLVDGIENYYQPTKNLSEVLQNNLIQVKEYNIFNYYVYFIGQTHWGDWAGVWTQEYS
;
A
#
# COMPACT_ATOMS: atom_id res chain seq x y z
N MET A 1 10.13 23.85 10.26
CA MET A 1 11.44 23.80 9.60
C MET A 1 11.88 22.35 9.51
N THR A 2 12.40 21.89 8.37
CA THR A 2 12.92 20.52 8.18
C THR A 2 14.21 20.34 8.96
N LYS A 3 14.48 19.15 9.51
CA LYS A 3 15.73 18.89 10.26
C LYS A 3 16.95 19.02 9.31
N PRO A 4 18.08 19.59 9.74
CA PRO A 4 19.29 19.69 8.90
C PRO A 4 19.73 18.33 8.34
N GLU A 5 19.64 17.27 9.13
CA GLU A 5 19.98 15.90 8.75
C GLU A 5 19.08 15.38 7.62
N ASN A 6 17.79 15.73 7.66
CA ASN A 6 16.85 15.40 6.58
C ASN A 6 17.19 16.17 5.29
N THR A 7 17.60 17.44 5.39
CA THR A 7 18.03 18.22 4.23
C THR A 7 19.29 17.64 3.59
N GLU A 8 20.26 17.21 4.40
CA GLU A 8 21.47 16.56 3.90
C GLU A 8 21.17 15.22 3.22
N LEU A 9 20.33 14.39 3.84
CA LEU A 9 19.90 13.12 3.28
C LEU A 9 19.18 13.29 1.93
N ILE A 10 18.25 14.25 1.86
CA ILE A 10 17.54 14.54 0.60
C ILE A 10 18.52 14.98 -0.49
N ALA A 11 19.51 15.83 -0.18
CA ALA A 11 20.52 16.23 -1.15
C ALA A 11 21.39 15.05 -1.64
N GLN A 12 21.72 14.10 -0.75
CA GLN A 12 22.43 12.87 -1.13
C GLN A 12 21.58 12.00 -2.06
N LEU A 13 20.29 11.81 -1.74
CA LEU A 13 19.34 11.05 -2.56
C LEU A 13 19.15 11.71 -3.94
N GLU A 14 18.93 13.02 -3.98
CA GLU A 14 18.81 13.80 -5.23
C GLU A 14 20.05 13.67 -6.12
N THR A 15 21.24 13.73 -5.52
CA THR A 15 22.50 13.53 -6.24
C THR A 15 22.59 12.12 -6.81
N ALA A 16 22.21 11.10 -6.04
CA ALA A 16 22.25 9.71 -6.49
C ALA A 16 21.25 9.44 -7.63
N ILE A 17 20.02 9.92 -7.52
CA ILE A 17 18.98 9.72 -8.55
C ILE A 17 19.22 10.55 -9.82
N THR A 18 19.95 11.67 -9.73
CA THR A 18 20.32 12.49 -10.91
C THR A 18 21.08 11.65 -11.94
N GLY A 19 21.93 10.73 -11.48
CA GLY A 19 22.59 9.77 -12.36
C GLY A 19 21.57 8.92 -13.12
N LEU A 20 20.67 8.27 -12.41
CA LEU A 20 19.64 7.38 -12.99
C LEU A 20 18.70 8.11 -13.95
N ASN A 21 18.22 9.28 -13.56
CA ASN A 21 17.31 10.11 -14.37
C ASN A 21 17.98 10.59 -15.66
N LYS A 22 19.31 10.80 -15.65
CA LYS A 22 20.06 11.21 -16.84
C LYS A 22 20.27 10.09 -17.85
N TYR A 23 20.48 8.86 -17.38
CA TYR A 23 20.79 7.73 -18.26
C TYR A 23 19.57 7.07 -18.90
N GLY A 24 18.36 7.56 -18.59
CA GLY A 24 17.14 7.14 -19.27
C GLY A 24 16.48 5.92 -18.65
N TRP A 25 16.50 5.80 -17.31
CA TRP A 25 15.53 4.93 -16.64
C TRP A 25 14.14 5.29 -17.16
N ASP A 26 13.30 4.29 -17.44
CA ASP A 26 12.04 4.50 -18.16
C ASP A 26 11.16 5.57 -17.49
N PHE A 27 11.32 5.72 -16.18
CA PHE A 27 10.70 6.76 -15.38
C PHE A 27 11.70 7.43 -14.44
N PRO A 28 11.52 8.74 -14.17
CA PRO A 28 12.39 9.44 -13.25
C PRO A 28 12.05 9.09 -11.79
N PHE A 29 13.09 9.03 -10.97
CA PHE A 29 12.96 8.90 -9.53
C PHE A 29 12.68 10.25 -8.88
N GLY A 30 11.92 10.23 -7.79
CA GLY A 30 11.74 11.34 -6.85
C GLY A 30 12.15 10.96 -5.43
N THR A 31 12.40 11.96 -4.58
CA THR A 31 12.73 11.76 -3.15
C THR A 31 11.51 11.94 -2.26
N LEU A 32 11.55 11.35 -1.07
CA LEU A 32 10.51 11.49 -0.05
C LEU A 32 11.10 11.62 1.36
N ILE A 33 10.42 12.39 2.21
CA ILE A 33 10.74 12.51 3.64
C ILE A 33 9.44 12.59 4.45
N TRP A 34 9.39 11.80 5.52
CA TRP A 34 8.30 11.75 6.48
C TRP A 34 8.84 12.05 7.87
N GLU A 35 8.56 13.25 8.36
CA GLU A 35 9.04 13.71 9.66
C GLU A 35 8.02 13.35 10.73
N ILE A 36 8.36 12.39 11.60
CA ILE A 36 7.41 11.86 12.59
C ILE A 36 6.89 12.95 13.52
N ASN A 37 7.75 13.91 13.88
CA ASN A 37 7.36 15.03 14.75
C ASN A 37 6.34 15.99 14.11
N LYS A 38 6.18 15.97 12.79
CA LYS A 38 5.21 16.80 12.06
C LYS A 38 4.00 16.01 11.59
N GLN A 39 4.20 14.75 11.18
CA GLN A 39 3.20 13.96 10.47
C GLN A 39 2.72 12.73 11.27
N GLY A 40 3.28 12.51 12.46
CA GLY A 40 3.05 11.32 13.29
C GLY A 40 3.76 10.07 12.76
N GLU A 41 3.50 8.92 13.36
CA GLU A 41 4.09 7.65 12.90
C GLU A 41 3.75 7.36 11.44
N PHE A 42 4.71 6.85 10.67
CA PHE A 42 4.45 6.44 9.30
C PHE A 42 3.67 5.12 9.29
N SER A 43 2.61 5.07 8.49
CA SER A 43 1.95 3.83 8.12
C SER A 43 1.67 3.85 6.63
N ILE A 44 1.65 2.68 5.99
CA ILE A 44 1.47 2.59 4.54
C ILE A 44 0.11 3.14 4.09
N GLU A 45 -0.90 3.08 4.96
CA GLU A 45 -2.21 3.69 4.74
C GLU A 45 -2.12 5.19 4.46
N LYS A 46 -1.10 5.89 4.99
CA LYS A 46 -0.91 7.32 4.75
C LYS A 46 -0.46 7.65 3.32
N LEU A 47 -0.14 6.64 2.51
CA LEU A 47 0.00 6.80 1.05
C LEU A 47 -1.35 6.87 0.32
N PHE A 48 -2.44 6.50 0.99
CA PHE A 48 -3.78 6.48 0.43
C PHE A 48 -4.66 7.53 1.12
N ASN A 49 -5.71 7.93 0.41
CA ASN A 49 -6.73 8.83 0.94
C ASN A 49 -7.90 8.01 1.38
N PHE A 50 -8.07 7.85 2.69
CA PHE A 50 -9.24 7.18 3.23
C PHE A 50 -10.35 8.20 3.50
N GLU A 51 -11.53 7.94 2.97
CA GLU A 51 -12.76 8.67 3.25
C GLU A 51 -13.77 7.74 3.91
N VAL A 52 -14.23 8.11 5.11
CA VAL A 52 -15.31 7.38 5.76
C VAL A 52 -16.61 7.67 5.02
N ILE A 53 -17.30 6.62 4.60
CA ILE A 53 -18.59 6.73 3.91
C ILE A 53 -19.71 6.05 4.70
N PRO A 54 -20.96 6.54 4.62
CA PRO A 54 -22.10 5.87 5.21
C PRO A 54 -22.55 4.66 4.38
N GLU A 55 -23.24 3.70 5.02
CA GLU A 55 -23.74 2.47 4.37
C GLU A 55 -24.55 2.72 3.09
N ASN A 56 -25.32 3.82 3.06
CA ASN A 56 -26.17 4.17 1.91
C ASN A 56 -25.40 4.76 0.71
N LYS A 57 -24.08 4.94 0.82
CA LYS A 57 -23.19 5.40 -0.26
C LYS A 57 -22.43 4.28 -0.94
N ILE A 58 -22.55 3.07 -0.42
CA ILE A 58 -21.89 1.89 -0.99
C ILE A 58 -22.56 1.55 -2.34
N GLY A 59 -21.77 1.61 -3.41
CA GLY A 59 -22.20 1.51 -4.80
C GLY A 59 -22.45 0.07 -5.26
N PHE A 60 -23.58 -0.52 -4.86
CA PHE A 60 -23.99 -1.85 -5.35
C PHE A 60 -25.19 -1.79 -6.29
N GLY A 61 -25.16 -2.64 -7.32
CA GLY A 61 -26.30 -2.93 -8.20
C GLY A 61 -27.38 -3.84 -7.61
N HIS A 62 -27.29 -4.26 -6.33
CA HIS A 62 -28.22 -5.23 -5.72
C HIS A 62 -28.48 -4.97 -4.24
N GLN A 63 -29.48 -4.12 -3.95
CA GLN A 63 -29.84 -3.68 -2.61
C GLN A 63 -30.09 -4.82 -1.59
N GLN A 64 -30.77 -5.89 -2.00
CA GLN A 64 -31.10 -7.02 -1.11
C GLN A 64 -29.86 -7.77 -0.56
N TYR A 65 -28.78 -7.82 -1.34
CA TYR A 65 -27.54 -8.45 -0.91
C TYR A 65 -26.86 -7.62 0.19
N LEU A 66 -26.81 -6.29 0.00
CA LEU A 66 -26.26 -5.36 0.98
C LEU A 66 -27.03 -5.39 2.29
N GLU A 67 -28.36 -5.41 2.22
CA GLU A 67 -29.19 -5.54 3.42
C GLU A 67 -28.84 -6.82 4.20
N THR A 68 -28.62 -7.93 3.50
CA THR A 68 -28.22 -9.20 4.15
C THR A 68 -26.82 -9.08 4.78
N LEU A 69 -25.87 -8.44 4.10
CA LEU A 69 -24.52 -8.21 4.63
C LEU A 69 -24.56 -7.32 5.86
N PHE A 70 -25.18 -6.15 5.81
CA PHE A 70 -25.24 -5.24 6.95
C PHE A 70 -25.99 -5.84 8.13
N ASN A 71 -27.08 -6.58 7.90
CA ASN A 71 -27.75 -7.30 8.98
C ASN A 71 -26.81 -8.29 9.66
N LEU A 72 -26.00 -9.02 8.90
CA LEU A 72 -25.00 -9.94 9.45
C LEU A 72 -23.92 -9.20 10.24
N LEU A 73 -23.41 -8.09 9.70
CA LEU A 73 -22.38 -7.26 10.35
C LEU A 73 -22.91 -6.62 11.65
N HIS A 74 -24.06 -5.94 11.62
CA HIS A 74 -24.69 -5.32 12.80
C HIS A 74 -25.05 -6.33 13.89
N THR A 75 -25.29 -7.60 13.53
CA THR A 75 -25.61 -8.66 14.50
C THR A 75 -24.37 -9.13 15.25
N ASN A 76 -23.20 -9.13 14.61
CA ASN A 76 -22.00 -9.81 15.11
C ASN A 76 -20.84 -8.87 15.45
N LEU A 77 -20.87 -7.62 14.99
CA LEU A 77 -19.84 -6.62 15.19
C LEU A 77 -20.34 -5.54 16.15
N LEU A 78 -19.42 -5.02 16.98
CA LEU A 78 -19.74 -3.95 17.93
C LEU A 78 -19.95 -2.60 17.23
N ASP A 79 -19.09 -2.31 16.26
CA ASP A 79 -19.12 -1.15 15.38
C ASP A 79 -18.21 -1.44 14.18
N PHE A 80 -18.51 -0.90 13.01
CA PHE A 80 -17.66 -1.02 11.83
C PHE A 80 -17.60 0.29 11.06
N THR A 81 -16.44 0.56 10.47
CA THR A 81 -16.25 1.72 9.61
C THR A 81 -16.11 1.28 8.16
N ILE A 82 -16.80 1.99 7.27
CA ILE A 82 -16.70 1.80 5.83
C ILE A 82 -15.84 2.93 5.27
N TYR A 83 -14.88 2.56 4.45
CA TYR A 83 -14.00 3.46 3.75
C TYR A 83 -14.16 3.30 2.25
N ASN A 84 -14.22 4.41 1.55
CA ASN A 84 -13.62 4.50 0.24
C ASN A 84 -12.17 4.91 0.42
N PHE A 85 -11.29 4.43 -0.45
CA PHE A 85 -9.95 4.95 -0.47
C PHE A 85 -9.43 5.13 -1.88
N SER A 86 -8.56 6.11 -2.07
CA SER A 86 -7.96 6.38 -3.36
C SER A 86 -6.46 6.53 -3.25
N PHE A 87 -5.79 6.18 -4.33
CA PHE A 87 -4.38 6.46 -4.50
C PHE A 87 -4.20 7.44 -5.65
N SER A 88 -3.54 8.55 -5.36
CA SER A 88 -3.20 9.60 -6.31
C SER A 88 -1.69 9.78 -6.27
N ALA A 89 -0.96 9.29 -7.27
CA ALA A 89 0.48 9.45 -7.31
C ALA A 89 0.96 10.43 -8.38
N PRO A 90 2.08 11.11 -8.11
CA PRO A 90 2.64 11.40 -6.79
C PRO A 90 1.86 12.59 -6.22
N ASP A 91 0.99 12.39 -5.24
CA ASP A 91 0.45 13.54 -4.50
C ASP A 91 1.55 14.06 -3.55
N ALA A 92 2.45 14.88 -4.11
CA ALA A 92 3.59 15.48 -3.43
C ALA A 92 3.24 16.21 -2.14
N SER A 93 1.98 16.64 -2.01
CA SER A 93 1.49 17.32 -0.82
C SER A 93 1.34 16.42 0.42
N LYS A 94 1.14 15.10 0.24
CA LYS A 94 0.79 14.18 1.34
C LYS A 94 1.99 13.60 2.07
N VAL A 95 3.11 13.43 1.37
CA VAL A 95 4.32 12.78 1.89
C VAL A 95 5.58 13.58 1.60
N GLY A 96 5.43 14.86 1.23
CA GLY A 96 6.54 15.77 0.99
C GLY A 96 7.43 15.37 -0.18
N PHE A 97 6.84 14.82 -1.26
CA PHE A 97 7.64 14.47 -2.44
C PHE A 97 8.26 15.73 -3.03
N GLN A 98 9.51 15.62 -3.46
CA GLN A 98 10.00 16.51 -4.50
C GLN A 98 9.70 15.87 -5.85
N GLU A 99 9.02 16.64 -6.72
CA GLU A 99 8.80 16.21 -8.09
C GLU A 99 10.15 16.00 -8.79
N PRO A 100 10.28 14.95 -9.61
CA PRO A 100 11.49 14.77 -10.40
C PRO A 100 11.76 16.00 -11.28
N LEU A 101 13.03 16.36 -11.45
CA LEU A 101 13.45 17.37 -12.43
C LEU A 101 13.21 16.80 -13.84
N ILE A 102 12.04 17.07 -14.42
CA ILE A 102 11.67 16.55 -15.75
C ILE A 102 12.43 17.34 -16.82
N THR A 103 13.38 16.68 -17.50
CA THR A 103 13.94 17.17 -18.76
C THR A 103 13.21 16.47 -19.91
N GLU A 104 12.20 17.15 -20.45
CA GLU A 104 11.51 16.92 -21.74
C GLU A 104 11.53 15.47 -22.28
N THR A 105 10.46 14.69 -22.07
CA THR A 105 9.65 14.03 -23.15
C THR A 105 8.68 12.92 -22.70
N ASN A 106 8.69 12.44 -21.45
CA ASN A 106 7.68 11.47 -20.98
C ASN A 106 6.87 12.04 -19.83
N TYR A 107 5.61 12.42 -20.10
CA TYR A 107 4.68 12.80 -19.04
C TYR A 107 4.37 11.56 -18.20
N PRO A 108 4.63 11.55 -16.88
CA PRO A 108 4.03 10.55 -16.02
C PRO A 108 2.51 10.69 -16.16
N THR A 109 1.86 9.67 -16.68
CA THR A 109 0.40 9.59 -16.64
C THR A 109 0.01 9.40 -15.18
N PHE A 110 -0.45 10.48 -14.56
CA PHE A 110 -0.99 10.44 -13.22
C PHE A 110 -2.38 9.79 -13.27
N PHE A 111 -2.52 8.67 -12.57
CA PHE A 111 -3.80 7.99 -12.41
C PHE A 111 -4.23 8.11 -10.96
N THR A 112 -5.47 8.57 -10.76
CA THR A 112 -6.18 8.30 -9.51
C THR A 112 -6.85 6.95 -9.66
N ILE A 113 -6.56 6.04 -8.74
CA ILE A 113 -7.23 4.74 -8.66
C ILE A 113 -8.09 4.78 -7.40
N ASP A 114 -9.40 4.65 -7.61
CA ASP A 114 -10.40 4.64 -6.56
C ASP A 114 -10.75 3.19 -6.20
N PHE A 115 -10.88 2.96 -4.90
CA PHE A 115 -11.29 1.70 -4.30
C PHE A 115 -12.54 1.94 -3.48
N ASP A 116 -13.55 1.14 -3.79
CA ASP A 116 -14.80 1.15 -3.06
C ASP A 116 -14.80 0.09 -1.96
N ASP A 117 -15.57 0.36 -0.92
CA ASP A 117 -16.15 -0.68 -0.05
C ASP A 117 -15.10 -1.46 0.78
N LEU A 118 -14.21 -0.75 1.49
CA LEU A 118 -13.38 -1.33 2.54
C LEU A 118 -14.07 -1.20 3.90
N ILE A 119 -14.45 -2.32 4.50
CA ILE A 119 -15.06 -2.38 5.83
C ILE A 119 -14.00 -2.85 6.81
N ILE A 120 -13.85 -2.14 7.92
CA ILE A 120 -12.93 -2.50 9.01
C ILE A 120 -13.69 -2.48 10.34
N SER A 121 -13.50 -3.51 11.16
CA SER A 121 -14.15 -3.65 12.46
C SER A 121 -13.28 -4.42 13.44
N GLN A 122 -13.50 -4.17 14.73
CA GLN A 122 -13.04 -5.08 15.78
C GLN A 122 -14.11 -6.15 16.04
N ILE A 123 -13.70 -7.37 16.36
CA ILE A 123 -14.58 -8.46 16.82
C ILE A 123 -14.37 -8.71 18.33
N PRO A 124 -15.32 -9.35 19.04
CA PRO A 124 -15.35 -9.43 20.51
C PRO A 124 -14.07 -9.95 21.19
N GLU A 125 -13.25 -10.76 20.51
CA GLU A 125 -12.00 -11.33 21.03
C GLU A 125 -10.76 -10.45 20.76
N ASN A 126 -10.93 -9.15 20.55
CA ASN A 126 -9.86 -8.19 20.23
C ASN A 126 -9.13 -8.44 18.90
N TYR A 127 -9.69 -9.29 18.03
CA TYR A 127 -9.24 -9.37 16.66
C TYR A 127 -9.88 -8.25 15.84
N TRP A 128 -9.28 -7.99 14.69
CA TRP A 128 -9.80 -7.12 13.66
C TRP A 128 -10.24 -7.98 12.49
N ILE A 129 -11.34 -7.57 11.86
CA ILE A 129 -11.79 -8.09 10.57
C ILE A 129 -11.77 -6.95 9.56
N GLY A 130 -11.40 -7.28 8.34
CA GLY A 130 -11.52 -6.38 7.21
C GLY A 130 -12.12 -7.09 6.02
N ILE A 131 -13.00 -6.40 5.30
CA ILE A 131 -13.66 -6.87 4.08
C ILE A 131 -13.36 -5.84 3.01
N ILE A 132 -12.85 -6.25 1.86
CA ILE A 132 -12.57 -5.34 0.75
C ILE A 132 -13.17 -5.90 -0.53
N LYS A 133 -13.74 -5.00 -1.32
CA LYS A 133 -14.11 -5.29 -2.69
C LYS A 133 -12.89 -5.40 -3.57
N LEU A 134 -12.83 -6.43 -4.39
CA LEU A 134 -11.80 -6.54 -5.40
C LEU A 134 -12.06 -5.48 -6.48
N PRO A 135 -11.05 -4.65 -6.81
CA PRO A 135 -11.21 -3.62 -7.81
C PRO A 135 -11.45 -4.28 -9.18
N ASN A 136 -12.45 -3.79 -9.92
CA ASN A 136 -12.74 -4.30 -11.26
C ASN A 136 -11.78 -3.65 -12.28
N ILE A 137 -10.50 -4.02 -12.21
CA ILE A 137 -9.46 -3.53 -13.14
C ILE A 137 -9.26 -4.58 -14.24
N PRO A 138 -9.69 -4.31 -15.50
CA PRO A 138 -9.73 -5.31 -16.57
C PRO A 138 -8.36 -5.91 -16.95
N THR A 139 -7.26 -5.29 -16.52
CA THR A 139 -5.90 -5.59 -16.95
C THR A 139 -5.02 -6.20 -15.87
N ILE A 140 -5.51 -6.32 -14.63
CA ILE A 140 -4.76 -6.92 -13.53
C ILE A 140 -5.45 -8.22 -13.16
N ASP A 141 -4.77 -9.34 -13.43
CA ASP A 141 -5.23 -10.67 -13.02
C ASP A 141 -4.97 -10.79 -11.51
N PHE A 142 -5.88 -10.22 -10.71
CA PHE A 142 -5.84 -10.38 -9.26
C PHE A 142 -5.86 -11.88 -8.97
N ARG A 143 -4.85 -12.36 -8.23
CA ARG A 143 -4.74 -13.79 -7.92
C ARG A 143 -6.08 -14.31 -7.44
N GLN A 144 -6.48 -15.45 -8.02
CA GLN A 144 -7.62 -16.21 -7.54
C GLN A 144 -7.48 -16.40 -6.03
N LYS A 145 -8.50 -15.93 -5.30
CA LYS A 145 -8.76 -16.13 -3.88
C LYS A 145 -7.91 -17.25 -3.28
N GLU A 146 -6.78 -16.91 -2.64
CA GLU A 146 -6.12 -17.86 -1.76
C GLU A 146 -7.12 -18.18 -0.63
N SER A 147 -7.31 -19.46 -0.32
CA SER A 147 -8.22 -19.90 0.73
C SER A 147 -7.85 -19.18 2.03
N LEU A 148 -8.87 -18.62 2.71
CA LEU A 148 -8.75 -17.87 3.96
C LEU A 148 -7.81 -18.59 4.93
N HIS A 149 -6.63 -18.01 5.15
CA HIS A 149 -5.70 -18.52 6.13
C HIS A 149 -6.11 -17.99 7.52
N TYR A 150 -7.09 -18.66 8.13
CA TYR A 150 -7.48 -18.43 9.51
C TYR A 150 -6.26 -18.58 10.43
N PHE A 151 -5.73 -17.46 10.95
CA PHE A 151 -4.64 -17.50 11.91
C PHE A 151 -5.15 -18.15 13.20
N ASN A 152 -4.55 -19.30 13.54
CA ASN A 152 -4.71 -20.04 14.78
C ASN A 152 -6.15 -20.09 15.33
N ASN A 153 -7.00 -20.85 14.63
CA ASN A 153 -8.44 -21.04 14.90
C ASN A 153 -8.80 -21.56 16.33
N SER A 154 -7.80 -21.77 17.19
CA SER A 154 -7.92 -22.27 18.56
C SER A 154 -8.38 -21.22 19.57
N SER A 155 -8.20 -19.93 19.29
CA SER A 155 -8.54 -18.83 20.21
C SER A 155 -9.90 -18.17 19.94
N LEU A 156 -10.52 -18.41 18.78
CA LEU A 156 -11.83 -17.83 18.44
C LEU A 156 -12.97 -18.58 19.13
N THR A 157 -13.99 -17.85 19.58
CA THR A 157 -15.22 -18.47 20.11
C THR A 157 -16.02 -19.16 19.01
N GLU A 158 -16.89 -20.10 19.39
CA GLU A 158 -17.79 -20.76 18.44
C GLU A 158 -18.78 -19.79 17.79
N SER A 159 -19.20 -18.74 18.50
CA SER A 159 -20.02 -17.67 17.93
C SER A 159 -19.28 -16.92 16.81
N THR A 160 -18.02 -16.58 17.04
CA THR A 160 -17.20 -15.90 16.03
C THR A 160 -16.92 -16.80 14.84
N LYS A 161 -16.66 -18.09 15.05
CA LYS A 161 -16.54 -19.05 13.95
C LYS A 161 -17.83 -19.19 13.13
N ALA A 162 -18.99 -19.23 13.80
CA ALA A 162 -20.28 -19.30 13.13
C ALA A 162 -20.53 -18.05 12.27
N PHE A 163 -20.27 -16.85 12.81
CA PHE A 163 -20.32 -15.60 12.08
C PHE A 163 -19.40 -15.61 10.85
N LEU A 164 -18.14 -15.99 11.00
CA LEU A 164 -17.18 -16.01 9.90
C LEU A 164 -17.59 -17.00 8.80
N ASN A 165 -18.12 -18.17 9.18
CA ASN A 165 -18.66 -19.13 8.21
C ASN A 165 -19.88 -18.56 7.46
N GLU A 166 -20.78 -17.86 8.14
CA GLU A 166 -21.93 -17.22 7.50
C GLU A 166 -21.50 -16.09 6.55
N LEU A 167 -20.52 -15.29 6.98
CA LEU A 167 -19.92 -14.23 6.16
C LEU A 167 -19.25 -14.82 4.90
N GLU A 168 -18.44 -15.87 5.05
CA GLU A 168 -17.80 -16.55 3.93
C GLU A 168 -18.83 -17.12 2.94
N ASN A 169 -19.90 -17.74 3.46
CA ASN A 169 -21.01 -18.25 2.65
C ASN A 169 -21.78 -17.14 1.94
N LEU A 170 -21.90 -15.95 2.55
CA LEU A 170 -22.54 -14.80 1.92
C LEU A 170 -21.67 -14.23 0.81
N LEU A 171 -20.39 -13.96 1.09
CA LEU A 171 -19.44 -13.36 0.15
C LEU A 171 -19.13 -14.29 -1.03
N SER A 172 -19.11 -15.62 -0.81
CA SER A 172 -18.92 -16.60 -1.90
C SER A 172 -20.04 -16.58 -2.94
N LYS A 173 -21.26 -16.13 -2.62
CA LYS A 173 -22.34 -16.02 -3.63
C LYS A 173 -22.07 -14.96 -4.70
N ARG A 174 -21.08 -14.09 -4.47
CA ARG A 174 -20.55 -13.10 -5.41
C ARG A 174 -19.08 -13.43 -5.71
N TYR A 175 -18.82 -14.67 -6.12
CA TYR A 175 -17.49 -15.17 -6.47
C TYR A 175 -16.71 -14.12 -7.27
N ASN A 176 -15.56 -13.71 -6.73
CA ASN A 176 -14.61 -12.71 -7.26
C ASN A 176 -14.87 -11.23 -6.93
N ASP A 177 -15.89 -10.87 -6.16
CA ASP A 177 -16.13 -9.46 -5.81
C ASP A 177 -15.50 -9.05 -4.48
N TYR A 178 -15.32 -9.97 -3.53
CA TYR A 178 -14.86 -9.65 -2.16
C TYR A 178 -13.86 -10.64 -1.61
N ILE A 179 -12.93 -10.12 -0.80
CA ILE A 179 -12.12 -10.90 0.14
C ILE A 179 -12.29 -10.33 1.54
N PHE A 180 -12.02 -11.14 2.55
CA PHE A 180 -11.95 -10.67 3.93
C PHE A 180 -10.77 -11.31 4.65
N GLU A 181 -10.24 -10.63 5.65
CA GLU A 181 -9.12 -11.10 6.47
C GLU A 181 -9.40 -10.81 7.95
N ILE A 182 -8.80 -11.62 8.82
CA ILE A 182 -8.83 -11.42 10.26
C ILE A 182 -7.41 -11.42 10.82
N TYR A 183 -7.14 -10.50 11.74
CA TYR A 183 -5.83 -10.39 12.35
C TYR A 183 -5.88 -9.78 13.75
N SER A 184 -4.83 -9.93 14.55
CA SER A 184 -4.78 -9.40 15.92
C SER A 184 -4.66 -7.88 16.01
N SER A 185 -4.56 -7.17 14.88
CA SER A 185 -4.39 -5.71 14.80
C SER A 185 -4.98 -5.17 13.50
N ARG A 186 -5.46 -3.93 13.51
CA ARG A 186 -6.02 -3.24 12.35
C ARG A 186 -5.02 -3.17 11.18
N GLU A 187 -3.78 -2.80 11.48
CA GLU A 187 -2.71 -2.63 10.51
C GLU A 187 -2.39 -3.95 9.81
N GLY A 188 -2.39 -5.04 10.57
CA GLY A 188 -2.15 -6.38 10.03
C GLY A 188 -3.29 -6.90 9.14
N VAL A 189 -4.55 -6.56 9.45
CA VAL A 189 -5.67 -6.84 8.53
C VAL A 189 -5.46 -6.10 7.21
N LEU A 190 -5.16 -4.80 7.26
CA LEU A 190 -4.98 -3.98 6.06
C LEU A 190 -3.78 -4.44 5.22
N ALA A 191 -2.65 -4.75 5.86
CA ALA A 191 -1.48 -5.30 5.17
C ALA A 191 -1.81 -6.61 4.43
N ARG A 192 -2.61 -7.49 5.03
CA ARG A 192 -3.03 -8.76 4.41
C ARG A 192 -3.99 -8.54 3.25
N LEU A 193 -5.01 -7.70 3.44
CA LEU A 193 -5.95 -7.35 2.39
C LEU A 193 -5.22 -6.74 1.20
N PHE A 194 -4.37 -5.73 1.42
CA PHE A 194 -3.62 -5.06 0.36
C PHE A 194 -2.64 -5.97 -0.38
N ASN A 195 -2.04 -6.93 0.31
CA ASN A 195 -1.17 -7.92 -0.32
C ASN A 195 -1.97 -8.93 -1.16
N GLN A 196 -3.10 -9.40 -0.66
CA GLN A 196 -3.96 -10.34 -1.40
C GLN A 196 -4.63 -9.69 -2.61
N THR A 197 -5.04 -8.43 -2.50
CA THR A 197 -5.55 -7.65 -3.62
C THR A 197 -4.45 -7.11 -4.52
N GLN A 198 -3.16 -7.37 -4.22
CA GLN A 198 -2.01 -6.81 -4.95
C GLN A 198 -2.03 -5.28 -5.07
N ILE A 199 -2.79 -4.59 -4.21
CA ILE A 199 -2.75 -3.14 -4.06
C ILE A 199 -1.36 -2.75 -3.60
N ILE A 200 -0.77 -3.52 -2.68
CA ILE A 200 0.60 -3.33 -2.19
C ILE A 200 1.32 -4.67 -2.09
N CYS A 201 2.47 -4.80 -2.74
CA CYS A 201 3.42 -5.86 -2.47
C CYS A 201 4.66 -5.27 -1.78
N VAL A 202 5.04 -5.87 -0.64
CA VAL A 202 6.20 -5.41 0.14
C VAL A 202 7.31 -6.45 0.06
N LYS A 203 8.53 -6.00 -0.26
CA LYS A 203 9.74 -6.83 -0.31
C LYS A 203 10.85 -6.18 0.51
N GLU A 204 11.77 -7.00 1.01
CA GLU A 204 13.02 -6.48 1.58
C GLU A 204 13.86 -5.90 0.44
N PHE A 205 14.47 -4.74 0.67
CA PHE A 205 15.36 -4.14 -0.32
C PHE A 205 16.73 -4.81 -0.29
N ASP A 206 17.13 -5.38 -1.42
CA ASP A 206 18.33 -6.19 -1.60
C ASP A 206 19.38 -5.52 -2.51
N GLY A 207 19.16 -4.26 -2.87
CA GLY A 207 20.00 -3.48 -3.78
C GLY A 207 19.48 -3.47 -5.22
N PHE A 208 19.68 -2.36 -5.93
CA PHE A 208 19.28 -2.24 -7.34
C PHE A 208 20.16 -3.09 -8.27
N GLU A 209 21.37 -3.47 -7.82
CA GLU A 209 22.35 -4.19 -8.63
C GLU A 209 21.89 -5.61 -8.96
N GLN A 210 21.01 -6.20 -8.14
CA GLN A 210 20.42 -7.51 -8.38
C GLN A 210 19.40 -7.50 -9.53
N ARG A 211 18.89 -6.33 -9.91
CA ARG A 211 17.85 -6.17 -10.95
C ARG A 211 18.41 -5.92 -12.33
N LEU A 212 19.71 -5.68 -12.45
CA LEU A 212 20.33 -5.38 -13.72
C LEU A 212 20.39 -6.64 -14.57
N VAL A 213 19.72 -6.60 -15.74
CA VAL A 213 19.93 -7.59 -16.79
C VAL A 213 21.34 -7.38 -17.35
N ASP A 214 22.10 -8.47 -17.46
CA ASP A 214 23.46 -8.49 -17.99
C ASP A 214 23.57 -7.62 -19.26
N GLY A 215 24.40 -6.57 -19.22
CA GLY A 215 24.84 -5.82 -20.41
C GLY A 215 24.52 -4.33 -20.48
N ILE A 216 23.83 -3.72 -19.51
CA ILE A 216 23.64 -2.25 -19.51
C ILE A 216 24.61 -1.56 -18.53
N GLU A 217 25.88 -1.45 -18.93
CA GLU A 217 26.96 -0.84 -18.14
C GLU A 217 26.64 0.59 -17.66
N ASN A 218 25.78 1.33 -18.37
CA ASN A 218 25.43 2.71 -18.06
C ASN A 218 24.60 2.88 -16.80
N TYR A 219 23.91 1.83 -16.32
CA TYR A 219 23.08 1.91 -15.11
C TYR A 219 23.78 1.42 -13.85
N TYR A 220 24.82 0.59 -13.98
CA TYR A 220 25.46 -0.06 -12.83
C TYR A 220 25.98 0.92 -11.78
N GLN A 221 26.72 1.95 -12.20
CA GLN A 221 27.29 2.89 -11.24
C GLN A 221 26.21 3.79 -10.59
N PRO A 222 25.25 4.37 -11.34
CA PRO A 222 24.13 5.09 -10.75
C PRO A 222 23.27 4.26 -9.79
N THR A 223 22.93 3.01 -10.12
CA THR A 223 22.13 2.14 -9.25
C THR A 223 22.89 1.80 -7.97
N LYS A 224 24.18 1.47 -8.10
CA LYS A 224 25.08 1.26 -6.96
C LYS A 224 25.16 2.45 -6.02
N ASN A 225 25.33 3.65 -6.57
CA ASN A 225 25.37 4.86 -5.76
C ASN A 225 24.06 5.05 -4.97
N LEU A 226 22.90 4.82 -5.60
CA LEU A 226 21.62 4.93 -4.91
C LEU A 226 21.43 3.86 -3.84
N SER A 227 21.77 2.60 -4.11
CA SER A 227 21.74 1.52 -3.11
C SER A 227 22.61 1.86 -1.90
N GLU A 228 23.83 2.36 -2.13
CA GLU A 228 24.75 2.76 -1.06
C GLU A 228 24.17 3.91 -0.22
N VAL A 229 23.59 4.94 -0.85
CA VAL A 229 22.97 6.05 -0.10
C VAL A 229 21.79 5.55 0.75
N LEU A 230 20.92 4.69 0.21
CA LEU A 230 19.80 4.12 0.95
C LEU A 230 20.30 3.26 2.13
N GLN A 231 21.23 2.33 1.88
CA GLN A 231 21.71 1.39 2.90
C GLN A 231 22.57 2.05 3.98
N ASN A 232 23.30 3.12 3.65
CA ASN A 232 24.14 3.82 4.62
C ASN A 232 23.36 4.79 5.52
N ASN A 233 22.20 5.28 5.07
CA ASN A 233 21.44 6.30 5.79
C ASN A 233 20.13 5.77 6.39
N LEU A 234 19.61 4.65 5.89
CA LEU A 234 18.32 4.10 6.27
C LEU A 234 18.46 2.69 6.84
N ILE A 235 17.63 2.42 7.84
CA ILE A 235 17.48 1.15 8.52
C ILE A 235 16.25 0.44 7.93
N GLN A 236 16.38 -0.87 7.67
CA GLN A 236 15.28 -1.73 7.21
C GLN A 236 14.57 -1.16 5.97
N VAL A 237 15.34 -0.84 4.93
CA VAL A 237 14.79 -0.37 3.67
C VAL A 237 13.89 -1.46 3.08
N LYS A 238 12.68 -1.07 2.71
CA LYS A 238 11.69 -1.93 2.07
C LYS A 238 11.30 -1.34 0.73
N GLU A 239 11.00 -2.25 -0.19
CA GLU A 239 10.38 -1.94 -1.47
C GLU A 239 8.86 -2.15 -1.36
N TYR A 240 8.10 -1.09 -1.66
CA TYR A 240 6.65 -1.14 -1.76
C TYR A 240 6.24 -0.95 -3.22
N ASN A 241 5.70 -2.02 -3.81
CA ASN A 241 5.11 -2.02 -5.13
C ASN A 241 3.62 -1.78 -5.01
N ILE A 242 3.15 -0.62 -5.46
CA ILE A 242 1.76 -0.22 -5.43
C ILE A 242 1.18 -0.38 -6.84
N PHE A 243 0.19 -1.26 -6.98
CA PHE A 243 -0.45 -1.65 -8.26
C PHE A 243 0.50 -2.19 -9.33
N ASN A 244 1.65 -2.75 -8.93
CA ASN A 244 2.74 -3.13 -9.84
C ASN A 244 3.22 -1.99 -10.74
N TYR A 245 2.95 -0.72 -10.38
CA TYR A 245 3.29 0.44 -11.19
C TYR A 245 4.11 1.47 -10.44
N TYR A 246 3.74 1.80 -9.20
CA TYR A 246 4.50 2.73 -8.38
C TYR A 246 5.40 1.97 -7.41
N VAL A 247 6.68 2.27 -7.41
CA VAL A 247 7.68 1.58 -6.59
C VAL A 247 8.29 2.56 -5.62
N TYR A 248 8.26 2.23 -4.32
CA TYR A 248 8.82 3.04 -3.25
C TYR A 248 9.91 2.27 -2.52
N PHE A 249 11.06 2.89 -2.29
CA PHE A 249 12.15 2.36 -1.49
C PHE A 249 12.27 3.22 -0.23
N ILE A 250 11.68 2.75 0.87
CA ILE A 250 11.52 3.54 2.10
C ILE A 250 12.17 2.80 3.26
N GLY A 251 12.93 3.51 4.08
CA GLY A 251 13.45 3.02 5.35
C GLY A 251 13.42 4.09 6.44
N GLN A 252 13.75 3.69 7.66
CA GLN A 252 13.80 4.60 8.80
C GLN A 252 15.19 5.22 8.93
N THR A 253 15.29 6.53 9.16
CA THR A 253 16.55 7.20 9.46
C THR A 253 17.03 6.85 10.87
N HIS A 254 18.33 7.03 11.15
CA HIS A 254 18.91 6.82 12.48
C HIS A 254 18.31 7.73 13.57
N TRP A 255 17.68 8.84 13.19
CA TRP A 255 17.00 9.78 14.08
C TRP A 255 15.47 9.62 14.09
N GLY A 256 14.97 8.51 13.54
CA GLY A 256 13.61 8.03 13.71
C GLY A 256 12.60 8.48 12.66
N ASP A 257 12.96 9.36 11.71
CA ASP A 257 12.08 9.74 10.59
C ASP A 257 12.06 8.65 9.50
N TRP A 258 11.23 8.78 8.47
CA TRP A 258 11.27 7.89 7.31
C TRP A 258 11.66 8.65 6.05
N ALA A 259 12.49 8.06 5.22
CA ALA A 259 12.93 8.67 3.97
C ALA A 259 13.13 7.61 2.90
N GLY A 260 13.30 8.06 1.66
CA GLY A 260 13.46 7.14 0.55
C GLY A 260 13.39 7.80 -0.81
N VAL A 261 13.21 6.94 -1.79
CA VAL A 261 12.95 7.33 -3.18
C VAL A 261 11.76 6.57 -3.72
N TRP A 262 11.18 7.08 -4.80
CA TRP A 262 10.11 6.42 -5.52
C TRP A 262 10.31 6.58 -7.02
N THR A 263 9.75 5.65 -7.80
CA THR A 263 9.71 5.68 -9.26
C THR A 263 8.44 5.00 -9.77
N GLN A 264 8.26 4.99 -11.09
CA GLN A 264 7.31 4.12 -11.77
C GLN A 264 8.07 2.97 -12.45
N GLU A 265 7.44 1.81 -12.57
CA GLU A 265 7.91 0.66 -13.34
C GLU A 265 6.73 0.11 -14.16
N TYR A 266 6.95 -0.22 -15.44
CA TYR A 266 5.98 -1.03 -16.18
C TYR A 266 6.28 -2.51 -15.88
N SER A 267 5.35 -3.18 -15.22
CA SER A 267 5.35 -4.65 -15.09
C SER A 267 4.88 -5.33 -16.37
#